data_AF-A0A8S4SLJ1-F1
#
_entry.id   AF-A0A8S4SLJ1-F1
#
_cell.length_a   1.000
_cell.length_b   1.000
_cell.length_c   1.000
_cell.angle_alpha   90.00
_cell.angle_beta   90.00
_cell.angle_gamma   90.00
#
_symmetry.space_group_name_H-M   'P 1'
#
loop_
_entity.id
_entity.type
_entity.pdbx_description
1 polymer ?
#
loop_
_entity_poly.entity_id
_entity_poly.type
_entity_poly.pdbx_seq_one_letter_code
_entity_poly.pdbx_strand_id
1 'polypeptide(L)'
;MMLKIIVELALVGAIASVFIVAAQGSAEERAAEEAAGRRYMRTLDESTSRAKNRKTLAAWEYQSNITDFNQERQLQVALEVADQEKEAWKETMTYLWHEFEDPELKRMFQKYSKLGTSALPEDLNQRLISAINNMQATYAKATICDYNDRTKCDLRVEPEITEIFAKSSDAEELKYTWLEWHKAAGAASKADFIEYINMDNEAAKLNGYDSVAEWWLSEYEEADSEDQFAALWDQIKPLYQQIHAYVRRHLRLRYGDQVVSAKGPIPAHLLGKFFFKHSSLTARVSVCNPLPKSRAELTRLLIECGSESSILYYCSASDMFARARVPDFCAIMRSRIAKNNP
;
A
#
# COMPACT_ATOMS: atom_id res chain seq x y z
N MET A 1 -27.37 -9.67 -72.70
CA MET A 1 -26.55 -8.79 -71.84
C MET A 1 -27.29 -8.40 -70.56
N MET A 2 -28.50 -7.82 -70.64
CA MET A 2 -29.30 -7.49 -69.44
C MET A 2 -29.55 -8.66 -68.48
N LEU A 3 -29.90 -9.86 -68.99
CA LEU A 3 -30.22 -11.01 -68.14
C LEU A 3 -29.02 -11.51 -67.30
N LYS A 4 -27.79 -11.38 -67.81
CA LYS A 4 -26.55 -11.71 -67.05
C LYS A 4 -26.32 -10.73 -65.90
N ILE A 5 -26.51 -9.44 -66.17
CA ILE A 5 -26.32 -8.36 -65.17
C ILE A 5 -27.34 -8.51 -64.03
N ILE A 6 -28.58 -8.89 -64.34
CA ILE A 6 -29.63 -9.12 -63.32
C ILE A 6 -29.30 -10.33 -62.43
N VAL A 7 -28.77 -11.42 -63.00
CA VAL A 7 -28.38 -12.61 -62.24
C VAL A 7 -27.17 -12.34 -61.35
N GLU A 8 -26.18 -11.59 -61.83
CA GLU A 8 -25.01 -11.18 -61.03
C GLU A 8 -25.38 -10.24 -59.88
N LEU A 9 -26.26 -9.26 -60.12
CA LEU A 9 -26.78 -8.37 -59.06
C LEU A 9 -27.60 -9.14 -58.01
N ALA A 10 -28.40 -10.12 -58.42
CA ALA A 10 -29.15 -10.96 -57.50
C ALA A 10 -28.23 -11.86 -56.65
N LEU A 11 -27.15 -12.38 -57.22
CA LEU A 11 -26.16 -13.19 -56.51
C LEU A 11 -25.38 -12.34 -55.49
N VAL A 12 -24.96 -11.14 -55.86
CA VAL A 12 -24.30 -10.18 -54.95
C VAL A 12 -25.25 -9.77 -53.82
N GLY A 13 -26.52 -9.52 -54.12
CA GLY A 13 -27.55 -9.22 -53.11
C GLY A 13 -27.77 -10.36 -52.12
N ALA A 14 -27.82 -11.61 -52.60
CA ALA A 14 -27.95 -12.79 -51.76
C ALA A 14 -26.72 -12.98 -50.84
N ILE A 15 -25.52 -12.84 -51.38
CA ILE A 15 -24.27 -12.92 -50.61
C ILE A 15 -24.22 -11.82 -49.54
N ALA A 16 -24.54 -10.58 -49.89
CA ALA A 16 -24.59 -9.46 -48.95
C ALA A 16 -25.62 -9.70 -47.82
N SER A 17 -26.80 -10.25 -48.14
CA SER A 17 -27.81 -10.58 -47.12
C SER A 17 -27.36 -11.67 -46.16
N VAL A 18 -26.64 -12.70 -46.63
CA VAL A 18 -26.09 -13.76 -45.77
C VAL A 18 -25.03 -13.20 -44.82
N PHE A 19 -24.15 -12.32 -45.31
CA PHE A 19 -23.16 -11.64 -44.47
C PHE A 19 -23.82 -10.71 -43.43
N ILE A 20 -24.88 -9.99 -43.80
CA ILE A 20 -25.62 -9.12 -42.86
C ILE A 20 -26.30 -9.96 -41.77
N VAL A 21 -26.96 -11.06 -42.12
CA VAL A 21 -27.63 -11.94 -41.15
C VAL A 21 -26.61 -12.62 -40.23
N ALA A 22 -25.49 -13.10 -40.77
CA ALA A 22 -24.41 -13.67 -39.95
C ALA A 22 -23.77 -12.64 -39.00
N ALA A 23 -23.55 -11.41 -39.48
CA ALA A 23 -23.03 -10.32 -38.66
C ALA A 23 -24.02 -9.91 -37.55
N GLN A 24 -25.32 -9.85 -37.86
CA GLN A 24 -26.38 -9.57 -36.87
C GLN A 24 -26.48 -10.67 -35.81
N GLY A 25 -26.42 -11.94 -36.20
CA GLY A 25 -26.37 -13.07 -35.26
C GLY A 25 -25.19 -12.98 -34.31
N SER A 26 -24.00 -12.65 -34.83
CA SER A 26 -22.80 -12.47 -34.01
C SER A 26 -22.87 -11.26 -33.06
N ALA A 27 -23.59 -10.20 -33.44
CA ALA A 27 -23.76 -9.01 -32.60
C ALA A 27 -24.75 -9.26 -31.46
N GLU A 28 -25.84 -9.99 -31.73
CA GLU A 28 -26.83 -10.36 -30.71
C GLU A 28 -26.23 -11.32 -29.68
N GLU A 29 -25.43 -12.29 -30.12
CA GLU A 29 -24.69 -13.21 -29.24
C GLU A 29 -23.71 -12.47 -28.32
N ARG A 30 -22.92 -11.53 -28.86
CA ARG A 30 -22.00 -10.69 -28.06
C ARG A 30 -22.73 -9.82 -27.05
N ALA A 31 -23.82 -9.19 -27.45
CA ALA A 31 -24.63 -8.37 -26.54
C ALA A 31 -25.25 -9.23 -25.41
N ALA A 32 -25.68 -10.45 -25.72
CA ALA A 32 -26.20 -11.39 -24.73
C ALA A 32 -25.11 -11.86 -23.75
N GLU A 33 -23.91 -12.14 -24.24
CA GLU A 33 -22.73 -12.50 -23.42
C GLU A 33 -22.34 -11.34 -22.49
N GLU A 34 -22.27 -10.11 -23.02
CA GLU A 34 -21.95 -8.93 -22.22
C GLU A 34 -23.01 -8.67 -21.13
N ALA A 35 -24.30 -8.84 -21.46
CA ALA A 35 -25.39 -8.75 -20.49
C ALA A 35 -25.30 -9.85 -19.41
N ALA A 36 -24.84 -11.05 -19.76
CA ALA A 36 -24.56 -12.12 -18.81
C ALA A 36 -23.36 -11.76 -17.93
N GLY A 37 -22.26 -11.27 -18.50
CA GLY A 37 -21.09 -10.79 -17.79
C GLY A 37 -21.42 -9.68 -16.79
N ARG A 38 -22.33 -8.76 -17.13
CA ARG A 38 -22.81 -7.71 -16.21
C ARG A 38 -23.63 -8.25 -15.04
N ARG A 39 -24.39 -9.33 -15.24
CA ARG A 39 -25.10 -9.99 -14.13
C ARG A 39 -24.11 -10.72 -13.23
N TYR A 40 -23.19 -11.47 -13.84
CA TYR A 40 -22.11 -12.16 -13.14
C TYR A 40 -21.29 -11.21 -12.27
N MET A 41 -20.85 -10.07 -12.83
CA MET A 41 -20.02 -9.12 -12.11
C MET A 41 -20.71 -8.51 -10.87
N ARG A 42 -22.04 -8.32 -10.92
CA ARG A 42 -22.81 -7.90 -9.74
C ARG A 42 -22.84 -8.96 -8.65
N THR A 43 -23.05 -10.23 -9.03
CA THR A 43 -23.01 -11.34 -8.08
C THR A 43 -21.61 -11.53 -7.49
N LEU A 44 -20.57 -11.35 -8.32
CA LEU A 44 -19.18 -11.42 -7.90
C LEU A 44 -18.82 -10.28 -6.93
N ASP A 45 -19.25 -9.05 -7.20
CA ASP A 45 -19.04 -7.91 -6.30
C ASP A 45 -19.63 -8.17 -4.90
N GLU A 46 -20.88 -8.66 -4.84
CA GLU A 46 -21.53 -8.97 -3.57
C GLU A 46 -20.82 -10.10 -2.80
N SER A 47 -20.41 -11.18 -3.48
CA SER A 47 -19.75 -12.32 -2.84
C SER A 47 -18.34 -11.95 -2.37
N THR A 48 -17.57 -11.27 -3.22
CA THR A 48 -16.20 -10.83 -2.91
C THR A 48 -16.18 -9.75 -1.85
N SER A 49 -17.18 -8.86 -1.80
CA SER A 49 -17.34 -7.89 -0.71
C SER A 49 -17.49 -8.57 0.66
N ARG A 50 -18.31 -9.64 0.74
CA ARG A 50 -18.45 -10.44 1.97
C ARG A 50 -17.16 -11.16 2.32
N ALA A 51 -16.51 -11.80 1.35
CA ALA A 51 -15.26 -12.52 1.56
C ALA A 51 -14.14 -11.59 2.05
N LYS A 52 -13.96 -10.43 1.40
CA LYS A 52 -13.00 -9.40 1.79
C LYS A 52 -13.31 -8.82 3.15
N ASN A 53 -14.58 -8.57 3.50
CA ASN A 53 -14.94 -8.13 4.84
C ASN A 53 -14.50 -9.14 5.91
N ARG A 54 -14.76 -10.45 5.71
CA ARG A 54 -14.30 -11.50 6.63
C ARG A 54 -12.77 -11.49 6.77
N LYS A 55 -12.04 -11.43 5.66
CA LYS A 55 -10.56 -11.37 5.64
C LYS A 55 -10.03 -10.16 6.40
N THR A 56 -10.61 -8.99 6.16
CA THR A 56 -10.22 -7.73 6.83
C THR A 56 -10.50 -7.78 8.33
N LEU A 57 -11.64 -8.33 8.76
CA LEU A 57 -11.94 -8.47 10.18
C LEU A 57 -10.96 -9.42 10.89
N ALA A 58 -10.65 -10.57 10.30
CA ALA A 58 -9.67 -11.49 10.88
C ALA A 58 -8.27 -10.86 10.95
N ALA A 59 -7.87 -10.08 9.93
CA ALA A 59 -6.61 -9.34 9.94
C ALA A 59 -6.58 -8.24 11.00
N TRP A 60 -7.68 -7.52 11.19
CA TRP A 60 -7.83 -6.52 12.23
C TRP A 60 -7.74 -7.13 13.63
N GLU A 61 -8.38 -8.27 13.87
CA GLU A 61 -8.32 -9.00 15.14
C GLU A 61 -6.87 -9.36 15.53
N TYR A 62 -6.05 -9.79 14.57
CA TYR A 62 -4.63 -10.05 14.81
C TYR A 62 -3.81 -8.78 15.03
N GLN A 63 -3.97 -7.76 14.18
CA GLN A 63 -3.19 -6.52 14.27
C GLN A 63 -3.48 -5.73 15.56
N SER A 64 -4.72 -5.80 16.06
CA SER A 64 -5.11 -5.17 17.32
C SER A 64 -4.84 -6.04 18.55
N ASN A 65 -4.67 -7.36 18.38
CA ASN A 65 -4.37 -8.30 19.45
C ASN A 65 -3.50 -9.48 18.95
N ILE A 66 -2.18 -9.30 19.03
CA ILE A 66 -1.18 -10.24 18.49
C ILE A 66 -1.08 -11.47 19.39
N THR A 67 -1.78 -12.55 19.01
CA THR A 67 -1.76 -13.87 19.65
C THR A 67 -1.67 -14.96 18.60
N ASP A 68 -1.16 -16.14 18.98
CA ASP A 68 -1.05 -17.29 18.07
C ASP A 68 -2.42 -17.72 17.53
N PHE A 69 -3.45 -17.70 18.39
CA PHE A 69 -4.83 -17.97 18.00
C PHE A 69 -5.35 -17.02 16.90
N ASN A 70 -5.15 -15.71 17.07
CA ASN A 70 -5.58 -14.74 16.06
C ASN A 70 -4.75 -14.85 14.77
N GLN A 71 -3.46 -15.21 14.88
CA GLN A 71 -2.59 -15.44 13.74
C GLN A 71 -3.08 -16.63 12.88
N GLU A 72 -3.37 -17.76 13.53
CA GLU A 72 -3.90 -18.96 12.88
C GLU A 72 -5.26 -18.69 12.21
N ARG A 73 -6.16 -17.99 12.93
CA ARG A 73 -7.46 -17.58 12.39
C ARG A 73 -7.33 -16.69 11.16
N GLN A 74 -6.46 -15.68 11.19
CA GLN A 74 -6.21 -14.81 10.04
C GLN A 74 -5.69 -15.62 8.84
N LEU A 75 -4.71 -16.51 9.08
CA LEU A 75 -4.14 -17.36 8.03
C LEU A 75 -5.21 -18.25 7.39
N GLN A 76 -6.02 -18.95 8.20
CA GLN A 76 -7.09 -19.80 7.69
C GLN A 76 -8.08 -19.02 6.83
N VAL A 77 -8.58 -17.88 7.32
CA VAL A 77 -9.54 -17.05 6.56
C VAL A 77 -8.89 -16.51 5.28
N ALA A 78 -7.61 -16.16 5.30
CA ALA A 78 -6.90 -15.69 4.11
C ALA A 78 -6.78 -16.79 3.03
N LEU A 79 -6.51 -18.03 3.41
CA LEU A 79 -6.46 -19.18 2.49
C LEU A 79 -7.85 -19.51 1.93
N GLU A 80 -8.88 -19.57 2.77
CA GLU A 80 -10.27 -19.79 2.32
C GLU A 80 -10.72 -18.74 1.29
N VAL A 81 -10.36 -17.48 1.50
CA VAL A 81 -10.69 -16.38 0.58
C VAL A 81 -9.88 -16.47 -0.71
N ALA A 82 -8.61 -16.89 -0.64
CA ALA A 82 -7.80 -17.11 -1.83
C ALA A 82 -8.39 -18.23 -2.72
N ASP A 83 -8.91 -19.30 -2.12
CA ASP A 83 -9.58 -20.36 -2.88
C ASP A 83 -10.90 -19.88 -3.50
N GLN A 84 -11.68 -19.06 -2.79
CA GLN A 84 -12.87 -18.43 -3.35
C GLN A 84 -12.53 -17.53 -4.55
N GLU A 85 -11.43 -16.78 -4.48
CA GLU A 85 -10.93 -15.95 -5.57
C GLU A 85 -10.48 -16.80 -6.77
N LYS A 86 -9.82 -17.95 -6.55
CA LYS A 86 -9.46 -18.91 -7.60
C LYS A 86 -10.69 -19.49 -8.31
N GLU A 87 -11.73 -19.89 -7.58
CA GLU A 87 -12.97 -20.41 -8.19
C GLU A 87 -13.68 -19.32 -8.99
N ALA A 88 -13.78 -18.11 -8.46
CA ALA A 88 -14.33 -16.98 -9.18
C ALA A 88 -13.54 -16.66 -10.45
N TRP A 89 -12.21 -16.71 -10.38
CA TRP A 89 -11.35 -16.48 -11.53
C TRP A 89 -11.59 -17.49 -12.66
N LYS A 90 -11.80 -18.78 -12.35
CA LYS A 90 -12.12 -19.80 -13.36
C LYS A 90 -13.36 -19.41 -14.15
N GLU A 91 -14.42 -18.96 -13.49
CA GLU A 91 -15.64 -18.50 -14.14
C GLU A 91 -15.41 -17.18 -14.90
N THR A 92 -14.73 -16.21 -14.29
CA THR A 92 -14.38 -14.93 -14.93
C THR A 92 -13.67 -15.13 -16.27
N MET A 93 -12.75 -16.09 -16.35
CA MET A 93 -11.96 -16.39 -17.55
C MET A 93 -12.73 -17.14 -18.63
N THR A 94 -13.98 -17.58 -18.37
CA THR A 94 -14.84 -18.18 -19.41
C THR A 94 -15.47 -17.14 -20.34
N TYR A 95 -15.54 -15.89 -19.91
CA TYR A 95 -16.12 -14.79 -20.70
C TYR A 95 -15.11 -14.22 -21.70
N LEU A 96 -15.57 -13.91 -22.92
CA LEU A 96 -14.80 -13.20 -23.94
C LEU A 96 -14.74 -11.69 -23.70
N TRP A 97 -14.41 -11.30 -22.47
CA TRP A 97 -14.52 -9.92 -21.97
C TRP A 97 -13.63 -8.90 -22.70
N HIS A 98 -12.63 -9.36 -23.45
CA HIS A 98 -11.82 -8.50 -24.31
C HIS A 98 -12.64 -7.90 -25.47
N GLU A 99 -13.72 -8.57 -25.88
CA GLU A 99 -14.64 -8.14 -26.94
C GLU A 99 -15.78 -7.24 -26.44
N PHE A 100 -15.93 -7.05 -25.13
CA PHE A 100 -17.00 -6.23 -24.57
C PHE A 100 -16.88 -4.77 -24.99
N GLU A 101 -18.02 -4.17 -25.32
CA GLU A 101 -18.14 -2.78 -25.75
C GLU A 101 -18.09 -1.83 -24.55
N ASP A 102 -18.67 -2.22 -23.40
CA ASP A 102 -18.63 -1.42 -22.18
C ASP A 102 -17.22 -1.39 -21.56
N PRO A 103 -16.54 -0.22 -21.55
CA PRO A 103 -15.19 -0.10 -21.00
C PRO A 103 -15.13 -0.32 -19.49
N GLU A 104 -16.19 0.01 -18.74
CA GLU A 104 -16.23 -0.22 -17.28
C GLU A 104 -16.33 -1.72 -16.99
N LEU A 105 -17.20 -2.42 -17.70
CA LEU A 105 -17.34 -3.88 -17.56
C LEU A 105 -16.05 -4.58 -17.95
N LYS A 106 -15.46 -4.21 -19.08
CA LYS A 106 -14.16 -4.71 -19.53
C LYS A 106 -13.06 -4.50 -18.48
N ARG A 107 -13.01 -3.32 -17.85
CA ARG A 107 -12.07 -3.02 -16.76
C ARG A 107 -12.31 -3.88 -15.52
N MET A 108 -13.57 -4.13 -15.13
CA MET A 108 -13.88 -5.01 -14.01
C MET A 108 -13.36 -6.43 -14.28
N PHE A 109 -13.65 -7.00 -15.45
CA PHE A 109 -13.12 -8.31 -15.85
C PHE A 109 -11.60 -8.34 -15.91
N GLN A 110 -10.96 -7.29 -16.45
CA GLN A 110 -9.51 -7.17 -16.44
C GLN A 110 -8.93 -7.25 -15.01
N LYS A 111 -9.51 -6.54 -14.04
CA LYS A 111 -9.04 -6.58 -12.65
C LYS A 111 -9.31 -7.95 -11.99
N TYR A 112 -10.47 -8.56 -12.21
CA TYR A 112 -10.76 -9.91 -11.69
C TYR A 112 -10.00 -11.04 -12.39
N SER A 113 -9.45 -10.81 -13.58
CA SER A 113 -8.56 -11.76 -14.28
C SER A 113 -7.18 -11.88 -13.63
N LYS A 114 -6.83 -10.97 -12.71
CA LYS A 114 -5.57 -10.99 -11.95
C LYS A 114 -5.85 -11.46 -10.53
N LEU A 115 -5.38 -12.65 -10.19
CA LEU A 115 -5.56 -13.27 -8.87
C LEU A 115 -4.65 -12.66 -7.79
N GLY A 116 -3.60 -11.96 -8.21
CA GLY A 116 -2.55 -11.49 -7.30
C GLY A 116 -1.91 -12.65 -6.54
N THR A 117 -1.71 -12.49 -5.23
CA THR A 117 -1.08 -13.52 -4.39
C THR A 117 -1.92 -14.78 -4.25
N SER A 118 -3.24 -14.68 -4.45
CA SER A 118 -4.14 -15.84 -4.50
C SER A 118 -3.87 -16.74 -5.72
N ALA A 119 -3.02 -16.35 -6.67
CA ALA A 119 -2.57 -17.25 -7.74
C ALA A 119 -1.66 -18.38 -7.21
N LEU A 120 -1.00 -18.17 -6.07
CA LEU A 120 -0.04 -19.11 -5.51
C LEU A 120 -0.73 -20.45 -5.13
N PRO A 121 -0.03 -21.59 -5.29
CA PRO A 121 -0.34 -22.83 -4.60
C PRO A 121 -0.52 -22.59 -3.09
N GLU A 122 -1.36 -23.40 -2.44
CA GLU A 122 -1.72 -23.21 -1.02
C GLU A 122 -0.50 -23.18 -0.10
N ASP A 123 0.48 -24.07 -0.33
CA ASP A 123 1.72 -24.14 0.46
C ASP A 123 2.58 -22.88 0.30
N LEU A 124 2.68 -22.34 -0.92
CA LEU A 124 3.41 -21.10 -1.20
C LEU A 124 2.68 -19.87 -0.65
N ASN A 125 1.34 -19.84 -0.76
CA ASN A 125 0.54 -18.76 -0.19
C ASN A 125 0.61 -18.76 1.35
N GLN A 126 0.60 -19.94 1.97
CA GLN A 126 0.80 -20.08 3.41
C GLN A 126 2.18 -19.54 3.82
N ARG A 127 3.26 -19.90 3.10
CA ARG A 127 4.61 -19.38 3.35
C ARG A 127 4.66 -17.85 3.26
N LEU A 128 4.02 -17.28 2.24
CA LEU A 128 3.91 -15.83 2.07
C LEU A 128 3.21 -15.16 3.27
N ILE A 129 2.02 -15.65 3.64
CA ILE A 129 1.23 -15.09 4.74
C ILE A 129 1.99 -15.22 6.07
N SER A 130 2.62 -16.37 6.32
CA SER A 130 3.45 -16.60 7.51
C SER A 130 4.64 -15.65 7.56
N ALA A 131 5.37 -15.45 6.44
CA ALA A 131 6.49 -14.51 6.38
C ALA A 131 6.05 -13.07 6.70
N ILE A 132 4.91 -12.63 6.14
CA ILE A 132 4.34 -11.30 6.44
C ILE A 132 3.99 -11.17 7.93
N ASN A 133 3.29 -12.16 8.49
CA ASN A 133 2.90 -12.14 9.90
C ASN A 133 4.12 -12.17 10.84
N ASN A 134 5.14 -12.96 10.52
CA ASN A 134 6.38 -13.02 11.29
C ASN A 134 7.10 -11.68 11.29
N MET A 135 7.21 -11.00 10.14
CA MET A 135 7.81 -9.67 10.07
C MET A 135 7.01 -8.64 10.88
N GLN A 136 5.68 -8.66 10.79
CA GLN A 136 4.81 -7.79 11.58
C GLN A 136 4.98 -8.02 13.09
N ALA A 137 4.97 -9.29 13.53
CA ALA A 137 5.14 -9.66 14.92
C ALA A 137 6.53 -9.29 15.44
N THR A 138 7.58 -9.57 14.68
CA THR A 138 8.97 -9.19 15.00
C THR A 138 9.07 -7.68 15.19
N TYR A 139 8.54 -6.89 14.27
CA TYR A 139 8.55 -5.43 14.39
C TYR A 139 7.76 -4.93 15.62
N ALA A 140 6.55 -5.47 15.84
CA ALA A 140 5.67 -5.01 16.92
C ALA A 140 6.16 -5.43 18.33
N LYS A 141 6.86 -6.57 18.44
CA LYS A 141 7.36 -7.12 19.70
C LYS A 141 8.82 -6.75 19.99
N ALA A 142 9.57 -6.23 19.01
CA ALA A 142 10.96 -5.87 19.18
C ALA A 142 11.16 -4.86 20.32
N THR A 143 12.11 -5.16 21.19
CA THR A 143 12.60 -4.24 22.22
C THR A 143 14.12 -4.15 22.17
N ILE A 144 14.66 -3.05 22.68
CA ILE A 144 16.10 -2.84 22.86
C ILE A 144 16.41 -2.36 24.28
N CYS A 145 17.67 -2.48 24.68
CA CYS A 145 18.15 -1.93 25.95
C CYS A 145 18.51 -0.46 25.83
N ASP A 146 18.25 0.32 26.87
CA ASP A 146 18.58 1.75 26.94
C ASP A 146 20.09 1.99 26.83
N TYR A 147 20.48 3.18 26.34
CA TYR A 147 21.88 3.56 26.20
C TYR A 147 22.59 3.80 27.54
N ASN A 148 21.90 4.48 28.46
CA ASN A 148 22.42 4.92 29.74
C ASN A 148 22.20 3.86 30.82
N ASP A 149 21.10 3.10 30.75
CA ASP A 149 20.81 1.98 31.64
C ASP A 149 20.65 0.65 30.88
N ARG A 150 21.73 -0.13 30.82
CA ARG A 150 21.75 -1.42 30.09
C ARG A 150 20.84 -2.48 30.70
N THR A 151 20.30 -2.28 31.89
CA THR A 151 19.37 -3.22 32.53
C THR A 151 17.92 -3.00 32.08
N LYS A 152 17.61 -1.82 31.55
CA LYS A 152 16.29 -1.48 31.01
C LYS A 152 16.18 -1.91 29.55
N CYS A 153 15.57 -3.07 29.30
CA CYS A 153 15.47 -3.72 27.97
C CYS A 153 14.06 -3.81 27.38
N ASP A 154 13.24 -2.81 27.67
CA ASP A 154 11.82 -2.73 27.30
C ASP A 154 11.52 -1.60 26.30
N LEU A 155 12.53 -0.93 25.74
CA LEU A 155 12.31 0.19 24.83
C LEU A 155 11.74 -0.29 23.49
N ARG A 156 10.60 0.27 23.08
CA ARG A 156 9.95 -0.01 21.79
C ARG A 156 10.12 1.16 20.83
N VAL A 157 9.81 0.92 19.55
CA VAL A 157 9.83 1.99 18.53
C VAL A 157 8.96 3.17 18.92
N GLU A 158 7.76 2.90 19.43
CA GLU A 158 6.83 3.90 19.92
C GLU A 158 6.41 3.56 21.36
N PRO A 159 6.43 4.53 22.30
CA PRO A 159 6.94 5.89 22.13
C PRO A 159 8.46 6.02 22.33
N GLU A 160 9.12 5.07 23.00
CA GLU A 160 10.43 5.33 23.64
C GLU A 160 11.53 5.71 22.65
N ILE A 161 11.76 4.90 21.61
CA ILE A 161 12.82 5.16 20.64
C ILE A 161 12.50 6.43 19.82
N THR A 162 11.25 6.62 19.40
CA THR A 162 10.84 7.86 18.72
C THR A 162 11.10 9.09 19.59
N GLU A 163 10.84 9.02 20.90
CA GLU A 163 11.18 10.11 21.83
C GLU A 163 12.69 10.35 21.96
N ILE A 164 13.51 9.30 22.04
CA ILE A 164 14.98 9.43 22.04
C ILE A 164 15.44 10.19 20.80
N PHE A 165 14.94 9.83 19.61
CA PHE A 165 15.30 10.52 18.36
C PHE A 165 14.81 11.97 18.29
N ALA A 166 13.69 12.28 18.94
CA ALA A 166 13.12 13.63 18.98
C ALA A 166 13.86 14.55 19.97
N LYS A 167 14.29 14.02 21.13
CA LYS A 167 14.80 14.82 22.25
C LYS A 167 16.33 14.75 22.41
N SER A 168 16.94 13.59 22.13
CA SER A 168 18.37 13.40 22.36
C SER A 168 19.21 14.24 21.41
N SER A 169 20.30 14.78 21.97
CA SER A 169 21.34 15.41 21.19
C SER A 169 22.71 14.78 21.34
N ASP A 170 22.80 13.63 21.99
CA ASP A 170 24.01 12.82 22.05
C ASP A 170 24.11 11.96 20.77
N ALA A 171 25.22 12.09 20.05
CA ALA A 171 25.45 11.34 18.82
C ALA A 171 25.60 9.83 19.08
N GLU A 172 26.24 9.43 20.16
CA GLU A 172 26.49 8.01 20.45
C GLU A 172 25.23 7.31 20.97
N GLU A 173 24.38 8.01 21.75
CA GLU A 173 23.06 7.49 22.13
C GLU A 173 22.17 7.25 20.90
N LEU A 174 22.11 8.22 19.98
CA LEU A 174 21.34 8.10 18.74
C LEU A 174 21.85 6.97 17.86
N LYS A 175 23.17 6.85 17.74
CA LYS A 175 23.82 5.78 16.98
C LYS A 175 23.58 4.40 17.58
N TYR A 176 23.75 4.26 18.90
CA TYR A 176 23.48 3.01 19.60
C TYR A 176 22.02 2.58 19.41
N THR A 177 21.09 3.50 19.67
CA THR A 177 19.64 3.25 19.54
C THR A 177 19.27 2.85 18.12
N TRP A 178 19.86 3.52 17.11
CA TRP A 178 19.67 3.19 15.70
C TRP A 178 20.15 1.76 15.39
N LEU A 179 21.36 1.41 15.82
CA LEU A 179 21.99 0.13 15.53
C LEU A 179 21.25 -1.04 16.19
N GLU A 180 20.96 -0.93 17.49
CA GLU A 180 20.30 -2.03 18.21
C GLU A 180 18.89 -2.26 17.70
N TRP A 181 18.15 -1.23 17.28
CA TRP A 181 16.86 -1.46 16.65
C TRP A 181 16.97 -2.17 15.31
N HIS A 182 17.88 -1.74 14.43
CA HIS A 182 18.08 -2.40 13.15
C HIS A 182 18.53 -3.85 13.32
N LYS A 183 19.21 -4.17 14.41
CA LYS A 183 19.55 -5.54 14.79
C LYS A 183 18.33 -6.31 15.32
N ALA A 184 17.58 -5.73 16.26
CA ALA A 184 16.44 -6.39 16.90
C ALA A 184 15.27 -6.63 15.93
N ALA A 185 14.88 -5.62 15.15
CA ALA A 185 13.76 -5.71 14.22
C ALA A 185 14.21 -6.07 12.80
N GLY A 186 15.25 -5.39 12.29
CA GLY A 186 15.67 -5.51 10.90
C GLY A 186 16.36 -6.84 10.58
N ALA A 187 17.42 -7.17 11.33
CA ALA A 187 18.18 -8.40 11.08
C ALA A 187 17.33 -9.67 11.35
N ALA A 188 16.46 -9.62 12.36
CA ALA A 188 15.51 -10.70 12.65
C ALA A 188 14.49 -10.93 11.51
N SER A 189 14.07 -9.86 10.82
CA SER A 189 13.12 -9.95 9.70
C SER A 189 13.74 -10.36 8.36
N LYS A 190 15.08 -10.51 8.28
CA LYS A 190 15.78 -10.70 7.00
C LYS A 190 15.36 -11.97 6.26
N ALA A 191 15.21 -13.08 6.98
CA ALA A 191 14.86 -14.37 6.37
C ALA A 191 13.43 -14.34 5.81
N ASP A 192 12.47 -13.85 6.61
CA ASP A 192 11.09 -13.69 6.18
C ASP A 192 10.96 -12.69 5.02
N PHE A 193 11.77 -11.62 4.99
CA PHE A 193 11.76 -10.67 3.86
C PHE A 193 12.22 -11.30 2.55
N ILE A 194 13.23 -12.17 2.58
CA ILE A 194 13.66 -12.92 1.38
C ILE A 194 12.56 -13.86 0.92
N GLU A 195 11.94 -14.58 1.86
CA GLU A 195 10.82 -15.48 1.57
C GLU A 195 9.63 -14.73 0.95
N TYR A 196 9.26 -13.59 1.54
CA TYR A 196 8.24 -12.66 1.06
C TYR A 196 8.49 -12.25 -0.40
N ILE A 197 9.69 -11.75 -0.72
CA ILE A 197 10.03 -11.34 -2.09
C ILE A 197 10.05 -12.51 -3.08
N ASN A 198 10.50 -13.70 -2.65
CA ASN A 198 10.47 -14.88 -3.51
C ASN A 198 9.03 -15.27 -3.86
N MET A 199 8.14 -15.33 -2.87
CA MET A 199 6.73 -15.69 -3.09
C MET A 199 6.00 -14.63 -3.92
N ASP A 200 6.25 -13.34 -3.68
CA ASP A 200 5.66 -12.27 -4.47
C ASP A 200 6.14 -12.29 -5.94
N ASN A 201 7.40 -12.65 -6.20
CA ASN A 201 7.88 -12.85 -7.58
C ASN A 201 7.23 -14.06 -8.27
N GLU A 202 7.02 -15.16 -7.54
CA GLU A 202 6.28 -16.30 -8.10
C GLU A 202 4.82 -15.94 -8.37
N ALA A 203 4.17 -15.18 -7.49
CA ALA A 203 2.84 -14.65 -7.72
C ALA A 203 2.80 -13.72 -8.95
N ALA A 204 3.79 -12.83 -9.11
CA ALA A 204 3.89 -11.94 -10.26
C ALA A 204 3.94 -12.71 -11.59
N LYS A 205 4.77 -13.75 -11.68
CA LYS A 205 4.86 -14.64 -12.85
C LYS A 205 3.53 -15.32 -13.17
N LEU A 206 2.85 -15.83 -12.15
CA LEU A 206 1.53 -16.45 -12.31
C LEU A 206 0.45 -15.45 -12.78
N ASN A 207 0.66 -14.16 -12.53
CA ASN A 207 -0.20 -13.07 -13.01
C ASN A 207 0.28 -12.47 -14.34
N GLY A 208 1.31 -13.04 -14.97
CA GLY A 208 1.82 -12.61 -16.27
C GLY A 208 2.75 -11.40 -16.25
N TYR A 209 3.48 -11.20 -15.14
CA TYR A 209 4.54 -10.19 -15.01
C TYR A 209 5.91 -10.87 -14.83
N ASP A 210 6.99 -10.23 -15.27
CA ASP A 210 8.34 -10.78 -15.17
C ASP A 210 8.88 -10.70 -13.73
N SER A 211 8.42 -9.73 -12.95
CA SER A 211 8.84 -9.52 -11.56
C SER A 211 7.76 -8.84 -10.72
N VAL A 212 7.89 -8.94 -9.40
CA VAL A 212 7.05 -8.18 -8.46
C VAL A 212 7.17 -6.67 -8.68
N ALA A 213 8.34 -6.18 -9.10
CA ALA A 213 8.56 -4.75 -9.36
C ALA A 213 7.69 -4.27 -10.54
N GLU A 214 7.68 -5.03 -11.64
CA GLU A 214 6.81 -4.75 -12.79
C GLU A 214 5.34 -4.83 -12.40
N TRP A 215 4.96 -5.84 -11.61
CA TRP A 215 3.60 -5.98 -11.13
C TRP A 215 3.17 -4.77 -10.27
N TRP A 216 4.00 -4.28 -9.36
CA TRP A 216 3.69 -3.06 -8.59
C TRP A 216 3.60 -1.81 -9.45
N LEU A 217 4.45 -1.68 -10.46
CA LEU A 217 4.40 -0.55 -11.40
C LEU A 217 3.16 -0.62 -12.30
N SER A 218 2.64 -1.81 -12.58
CA SER A 218 1.45 -1.98 -13.42
C SER A 218 0.19 -1.28 -12.87
N GLU A 219 0.13 -1.02 -11.56
CA GLU A 219 -0.99 -0.28 -10.94
C GLU A 219 -1.05 1.19 -11.38
N TYR A 220 0.05 1.75 -11.88
CA TYR A 220 0.05 3.08 -12.49
C TYR A 220 -0.56 3.08 -13.90
N GLU A 221 -0.63 1.91 -14.56
CA GLU A 221 -1.15 1.75 -15.93
C GLU A 221 -0.42 2.64 -16.97
N GLU A 222 0.85 2.98 -16.71
CA GLU A 222 1.71 3.86 -17.51
C GLU A 222 3.03 3.16 -17.85
N ALA A 223 3.33 3.01 -19.15
CA ALA A 223 4.43 2.18 -19.64
C ALA A 223 5.84 2.71 -19.32
N ASP A 224 6.01 4.02 -19.14
CA ASP A 224 7.28 4.71 -18.88
C ASP A 224 7.37 5.27 -17.44
N SER A 225 6.60 4.69 -16.50
CA SER A 225 6.53 5.14 -15.10
C SER A 225 7.91 5.32 -14.44
N GLU A 226 8.85 4.39 -14.67
CA GLU A 226 10.20 4.48 -14.10
C GLU A 226 10.98 5.71 -14.61
N ASP A 227 10.92 5.96 -15.91
CA ASP A 227 11.59 7.10 -16.55
C ASP A 227 10.97 8.42 -16.08
N GLN A 228 9.64 8.47 -15.94
CA GLN A 228 8.94 9.62 -15.39
C GLN A 228 9.38 9.89 -13.94
N PHE A 229 9.50 8.86 -13.09
CA PHE A 229 9.98 9.02 -11.72
C PHE A 229 11.43 9.49 -11.66
N ALA A 230 12.31 8.97 -12.53
CA ALA A 230 13.69 9.42 -12.63
C ALA A 230 13.79 10.89 -13.05
N ALA A 231 13.00 11.31 -14.04
CA ALA A 231 12.93 12.69 -14.50
C ALA A 231 12.42 13.65 -13.41
N LEU A 232 11.41 13.23 -12.64
CA LEU A 232 10.92 13.99 -11.48
C LEU A 232 11.98 14.12 -10.39
N TRP A 233 12.73 13.06 -10.12
CA TRP A 233 13.85 13.11 -9.16
C TRP A 233 14.91 14.13 -9.60
N ASP A 234 15.29 14.16 -10.88
CA ASP A 234 16.29 15.10 -11.37
C ASP A 234 15.83 16.57 -11.28
N GLN A 235 14.52 16.84 -11.36
CA GLN A 235 13.96 18.17 -11.10
C GLN A 235 14.09 18.59 -9.62
N ILE A 236 13.91 17.65 -8.69
CA ILE A 236 13.95 17.90 -7.23
C ILE A 236 15.38 17.94 -6.70
N LYS A 237 16.28 17.17 -7.33
CA LYS A 237 17.66 16.93 -6.90
C LYS A 237 18.47 18.21 -6.62
N PRO A 238 18.43 19.29 -7.43
CA PRO A 238 19.15 20.52 -7.12
C PRO A 238 18.72 21.13 -5.78
N LEU A 239 17.42 21.19 -5.51
CA LEU A 239 16.89 21.70 -4.24
C LEU A 239 17.27 20.79 -3.06
N TYR A 240 17.14 19.47 -3.25
CA TYR A 240 17.54 18.49 -2.25
C TYR A 240 19.03 18.64 -1.87
N GLN A 241 19.91 18.83 -2.86
CA GLN A 241 21.35 19.01 -2.62
C GLN A 241 21.65 20.27 -1.79
N GLN A 242 20.94 21.37 -2.02
CA GLN A 242 21.08 22.59 -1.22
C GLN A 242 20.62 22.35 0.24
N ILE A 243 19.46 21.72 0.43
CA ILE A 243 18.95 21.37 1.76
C ILE A 243 19.90 20.41 2.48
N HIS A 244 20.37 19.36 1.80
CA HIS A 244 21.33 18.40 2.33
C HIS A 244 22.63 19.10 2.76
N ALA A 245 23.20 19.96 1.91
CA ALA A 245 24.42 20.70 2.25
C ALA A 245 24.23 21.64 3.45
N TYR A 246 23.09 22.32 3.50
CA TYR A 246 22.72 23.19 4.63
C TYR A 246 22.61 22.42 5.94
N VAL A 247 21.82 21.35 5.97
CA VAL A 247 21.63 20.49 7.15
C VAL A 247 22.96 19.86 7.57
N ARG A 248 23.75 19.34 6.62
CA ARG A 248 25.09 18.77 6.89
C ARG A 248 26.00 19.78 7.59
N ARG A 249 26.03 21.03 7.12
CA ARG A 249 26.81 22.11 7.75
C ARG A 249 26.39 22.33 9.20
N HIS A 250 25.09 22.42 9.47
CA HIS A 250 24.59 22.66 10.84
C HIS A 250 24.82 21.46 11.77
N LEU A 251 24.65 20.23 11.26
CA LEU A 251 24.99 19.03 12.03
C LEU A 251 26.48 18.97 12.34
N ARG A 252 27.34 19.34 11.40
CA ARG A 252 28.79 19.44 11.63
C ARG A 252 29.14 20.49 12.68
N LEU A 253 28.50 21.66 12.66
CA LEU A 253 28.70 22.67 13.71
C LEU A 253 28.30 22.17 15.11
N ARG A 254 27.29 21.29 15.20
CA ARG A 254 26.81 20.73 16.47
C ARG A 254 27.63 19.54 16.97
N TYR A 255 27.95 18.61 16.08
CA TYR A 255 28.55 17.31 16.41
C TYR A 255 30.05 17.23 16.14
N GLY A 256 30.61 18.24 15.48
CA GLY A 256 32.02 18.31 15.15
C GLY A 256 32.39 17.53 13.89
N ASP A 257 33.62 17.79 13.47
CA ASP A 257 34.17 17.37 12.18
C ASP A 257 34.44 15.87 12.07
N GLN A 258 34.64 15.21 13.22
CA GLN A 258 34.89 13.76 13.32
C GLN A 258 33.60 12.95 13.15
N VAL A 259 32.45 13.52 13.50
CA VAL A 259 31.14 12.85 13.41
C VAL A 259 30.49 13.11 12.05
N VAL A 260 30.58 14.35 11.54
CA VAL A 260 29.95 14.74 10.27
C VAL A 260 30.98 15.32 9.31
N SER A 261 31.26 14.58 8.23
CA SER A 261 32.17 15.00 7.16
C SER A 261 31.65 16.23 6.40
N ALA A 262 32.55 17.14 6.01
CA ALA A 262 32.22 18.33 5.24
C ALA A 262 31.78 17.99 3.80
N LYS A 263 32.27 16.88 3.26
CA LYS A 263 32.04 16.46 1.86
C LYS A 263 31.29 15.13 1.75
N GLY A 264 31.27 14.32 2.80
CA GLY A 264 30.60 13.02 2.83
C GLY A 264 29.09 13.07 3.07
N PRO A 265 28.43 11.89 3.13
CA PRO A 265 27.02 11.78 3.48
C PRO A 265 26.78 12.15 4.96
N ILE A 266 25.52 12.47 5.28
CA ILE A 266 25.08 12.67 6.68
C ILE A 266 24.85 11.29 7.34
N PRO A 267 25.38 11.03 8.55
CA PRO A 267 25.02 9.83 9.30
C PRO A 267 23.52 9.76 9.59
N ALA A 268 22.86 8.66 9.21
CA ALA A 268 21.40 8.55 9.22
C ALA A 268 20.77 8.76 10.62
N HIS A 269 21.45 8.32 11.68
CA HIS A 269 20.98 8.45 13.06
C HIS A 269 20.90 9.91 13.56
N LEU A 270 21.51 10.86 12.84
CA LEU A 270 21.55 12.28 13.23
C LEU A 270 20.42 13.12 12.63
N LEU A 271 19.42 12.53 11.98
CA LEU A 271 18.35 13.28 11.32
C LEU A 271 17.13 13.58 12.20
N GLY A 272 17.14 13.18 13.48
CA GLY A 272 16.08 13.58 14.45
C GLY A 272 14.72 12.92 14.25
N LYS A 273 14.63 11.95 13.32
CA LYS A 273 13.57 10.96 13.25
C LYS A 273 14.20 9.60 13.10
N PHE A 274 13.58 8.60 13.71
CA PHE A 274 14.08 7.24 13.72
C PHE A 274 14.10 6.60 12.33
N PHE A 275 13.00 6.72 11.58
CA PHE A 275 12.94 6.35 10.17
C PHE A 275 13.28 7.54 9.29
N PHE A 276 14.07 7.29 8.25
CA PHE A 276 14.28 8.26 7.18
C PHE A 276 13.00 8.37 6.34
N LYS A 277 12.32 9.53 6.43
CA LYS A 277 11.22 9.94 5.56
C LYS A 277 11.49 11.36 5.06
N HIS A 278 10.73 11.86 4.08
CA HIS A 278 10.90 13.21 3.50
C HIS A 278 10.98 14.36 4.54
N SER A 279 10.45 14.17 5.75
CA SER A 279 10.49 15.13 6.85
C SER A 279 11.70 14.99 7.81
N SER A 280 12.60 14.03 7.62
CA SER A 280 13.73 13.81 8.53
C SER A 280 14.76 14.95 8.42
N LEU A 281 15.01 15.49 7.23
CA LEU A 281 15.87 16.68 7.07
C LEU A 281 15.26 17.94 7.75
N THR A 282 13.92 18.03 7.83
CA THR A 282 13.23 19.17 8.42
C THR A 282 13.05 19.06 9.94
N ALA A 283 13.08 17.85 10.50
CA ALA A 283 12.99 17.64 11.94
C ALA A 283 14.10 18.36 12.72
N ARG A 284 15.28 18.51 12.11
CA ARG A 284 16.40 19.27 12.68
C ARG A 284 16.55 20.69 12.14
N VAL A 285 15.61 21.17 11.33
CA VAL A 285 15.63 22.57 10.86
C VAL A 285 15.48 23.55 12.02
N SER A 286 14.91 23.17 13.18
CA SER A 286 14.95 23.98 14.40
C SER A 286 16.38 24.28 14.87
N VAL A 287 17.29 23.31 14.77
CA VAL A 287 18.73 23.46 15.04
C VAL A 287 19.41 24.30 13.95
N CYS A 288 18.84 24.34 12.76
CA CYS A 288 19.38 25.02 11.59
C CYS A 288 18.75 26.40 11.35
N ASN A 289 17.88 26.93 12.20
CA ASN A 289 17.17 28.18 11.90
C ASN A 289 17.94 29.40 12.46
N PRO A 290 18.39 30.35 11.61
CA PRO A 290 19.07 31.56 12.05
C PRO A 290 18.13 32.66 12.58
N LEU A 291 16.81 32.48 12.49
CA LEU A 291 15.81 33.43 12.99
C LEU A 291 15.01 32.84 14.16
N PRO A 292 15.17 33.36 15.40
CA PRO A 292 14.42 32.92 16.56
C PRO A 292 13.03 33.57 16.49
N LYS A 293 12.07 32.93 15.82
CA LYS A 293 10.66 33.29 15.97
C LYS A 293 9.87 32.12 16.50
N SER A 294 9.27 32.37 17.65
CA SER A 294 8.34 31.57 18.43
C SER A 294 7.46 30.66 17.56
N ARG A 295 7.92 29.44 17.31
CA ARG A 295 6.96 28.34 17.20
C ARG A 295 6.46 28.12 18.61
N ALA A 296 5.21 28.48 18.85
CA ALA A 296 4.54 28.05 20.07
C ALA A 296 4.74 26.53 20.18
N GLU A 297 5.18 26.06 21.33
CA GLU A 297 5.44 24.65 21.58
C GLU A 297 4.08 23.94 21.64
N LEU A 298 3.56 23.57 20.45
CA LEU A 298 2.21 23.07 20.27
C LEU A 298 1.91 21.90 21.21
N THR A 299 2.88 21.02 21.45
CA THR A 299 2.76 19.91 22.40
C THR A 299 2.43 20.40 23.81
N ARG A 300 3.14 21.43 24.29
CA ARG A 300 2.90 22.02 25.61
C ARG A 300 1.52 22.69 25.67
N LEU A 301 1.14 23.45 24.63
CA LEU A 301 -0.18 24.08 24.57
C LEU A 301 -1.32 23.05 24.54
N LEU A 302 -1.15 21.93 23.84
CA LEU A 302 -2.14 20.86 23.80
C LEU A 302 -2.32 20.19 25.16
N ILE A 303 -1.23 20.00 25.91
CA ILE A 303 -1.26 19.47 27.29
C ILE A 303 -1.90 20.49 28.24
N GLU A 304 -1.51 21.77 28.16
CA GLU A 304 -2.04 22.85 29.00
C GLU A 304 -3.54 23.09 28.76
N CYS A 305 -4.04 22.88 27.54
CA CYS A 305 -5.46 22.93 27.21
C CYS A 305 -6.25 21.69 27.66
N GLY A 306 -5.63 20.73 28.37
CA GLY A 306 -6.30 19.54 28.90
C GLY A 306 -6.83 18.59 27.81
N SER A 307 -6.24 18.62 26.62
CA SER A 307 -6.75 17.80 25.50
C SER A 307 -6.32 16.34 25.64
N GLU A 308 -7.29 15.43 25.80
CA GLU A 308 -7.06 14.03 25.50
C GLU A 308 -6.80 13.90 23.98
N SER A 309 -5.60 13.43 23.64
CA SER A 309 -4.95 13.61 22.34
C SER A 309 -5.75 13.04 21.16
N SER A 310 -6.58 12.02 21.41
CA SER A 310 -7.40 11.37 20.39
C SER A 310 -8.62 12.22 20.02
N ILE A 311 -9.37 12.73 20.99
CA ILE A 311 -10.64 13.42 20.76
C ILE A 311 -10.43 14.74 20.00
N LEU A 312 -9.39 15.50 20.35
CA LEU A 312 -9.11 16.77 19.66
C LEU A 312 -8.68 16.55 18.20
N TYR A 313 -7.87 15.51 17.94
CA TYR A 313 -7.42 15.20 16.58
C TYR A 313 -8.60 14.75 15.70
N TYR A 314 -9.43 13.84 16.21
CA TYR A 314 -10.62 13.38 15.50
C TYR A 314 -11.65 14.50 15.29
N CYS A 315 -11.94 15.32 16.31
CA CYS A 315 -12.93 16.40 16.17
C CYS A 315 -12.44 17.56 15.28
N SER A 316 -11.16 17.95 15.37
CA SER A 316 -10.62 19.01 14.52
C SER A 316 -10.49 18.57 13.05
N ALA A 317 -10.06 17.33 12.80
CA ALA A 317 -10.05 16.78 11.44
C ALA A 317 -11.47 16.65 10.88
N SER A 318 -12.42 16.15 11.67
CA SER A 318 -13.83 16.02 11.27
C SER A 318 -14.47 17.37 10.95
N ASP A 319 -14.22 18.41 11.75
CA ASP A 319 -14.69 19.77 11.48
C ASP A 319 -14.06 20.36 10.22
N MET A 320 -12.76 20.11 9.99
CA MET A 320 -12.10 20.50 8.74
C MET A 320 -12.78 19.88 7.51
N PHE A 321 -13.06 18.57 7.54
CA PHE A 321 -13.76 17.90 6.44
C PHE A 321 -15.19 18.41 6.25
N ALA A 322 -15.92 18.64 7.34
CA ALA A 322 -17.26 19.20 7.30
C ALA A 322 -17.27 20.61 6.67
N ARG A 323 -16.30 21.46 7.03
CA ARG A 323 -16.13 22.80 6.42
C ARG A 323 -15.76 22.73 4.93
N ALA A 324 -14.99 21.72 4.54
CA ALA A 324 -14.69 21.42 3.14
C ALA A 324 -15.88 20.79 2.38
N ARG A 325 -17.04 20.61 3.03
CA ARG A 325 -18.24 19.95 2.49
C ARG A 325 -17.98 18.51 2.03
N VAL A 326 -16.96 17.87 2.61
CA VAL A 326 -16.77 16.43 2.50
C VAL A 326 -17.77 15.79 3.47
N PRO A 327 -18.56 14.79 3.04
CA PRO A 327 -19.51 14.12 3.91
C PRO A 327 -18.83 13.67 5.20
N ASP A 328 -19.50 13.93 6.33
CA ASP A 328 -18.98 13.59 7.64
C ASP A 328 -18.82 12.06 7.75
N PHE A 329 -17.59 11.59 7.55
CA PHE A 329 -17.23 10.18 7.65
C PHE A 329 -17.59 9.63 9.04
N CYS A 330 -17.58 10.47 10.09
CA CYS A 330 -18.02 10.07 11.42
C CYS A 330 -19.52 9.79 11.47
N ALA A 331 -20.36 10.55 10.77
CA ALA A 331 -21.80 10.28 10.72
C ALA A 331 -22.12 8.95 10.01
N ILE A 332 -21.40 8.65 8.92
CA ILE A 332 -21.54 7.39 8.18
C ILE A 332 -21.06 6.20 9.04
N MET A 333 -19.89 6.32 9.66
CA MET A 333 -19.32 5.27 10.53
C MET A 333 -20.16 5.06 11.80
N ARG A 334 -20.60 6.12 12.48
CA ARG A 334 -21.49 6.03 13.65
C ARG A 334 -22.82 5.34 13.30
N SER A 335 -23.39 5.62 12.13
CA SER A 335 -24.65 4.98 11.69
C SER A 335 -24.51 3.48 11.41
N ARG A 336 -23.32 3.01 10.99
CA ARG A 336 -23.04 1.60 10.71
C ARG A 336 -22.62 0.82 11.97
N ILE A 337 -21.84 1.44 12.86
CA ILE A 337 -21.48 0.85 14.16
C ILE A 337 -22.72 0.68 15.05
N ALA A 338 -23.62 1.68 15.07
CA ALA A 338 -24.89 1.59 15.81
C ALA A 338 -25.86 0.51 15.28
N LYS A 339 -25.65 0.00 14.06
CA LYS A 339 -26.45 -1.10 13.49
C LYS A 339 -25.89 -2.49 13.77
N ASN A 340 -24.63 -2.60 14.21
CA ASN A 340 -23.91 -3.87 14.39
C ASN A 340 -23.50 -4.16 15.84
N ASN A 341 -23.91 -3.33 16.81
CA ASN A 341 -23.89 -3.69 18.23
C ASN A 341 -25.32 -4.10 18.65
N PRO A 342 -25.54 -5.32 19.19
CA PRO A 342 -26.82 -5.68 19.81
C PRO A 342 -27.15 -4.81 21.02
#